data_AF-A9F6Q0-F1
#
_entry.id   AF-A9F6Q0-F1
#
_cell.length_a   1.000
_cell.length_b   1.000
_cell.length_c   1.000
_cell.angle_alpha   90.00
_cell.angle_beta   90.00
_cell.angle_gamma   90.00
#
_symmetry.space_group_name_H-M   'P 1'
#
loop_
_entity.id
_entity.type
_entity.pdbx_description
1 polymer ?
#
loop_
_entity_poly.entity_id
_entity_poly.type
_entity_poly.pdbx_seq_one_letter_code
_entity_poly.pdbx_strand_id
1 'polypeptide(L)'
;MNPELRRALDEGMRRVPGMDAATRLLAVRLETVRALLARRLAENPLPVPDAVTPSEIPSVAELGPGDRVLAELDQDGFAFAVHPADVAFFNRRSQKMPRLRYRLHVVLRGGYVCVRKRFVGQPQNAPLQAHLFALLGLFFYNEAAALFRLRDLPSIPRIRDLSLATRTLYLDYVRGRTLQHQVAERGEKVLDIDLAPLGQLFDPERDRREIEAFASGGGAAHRGRIEEIVRAMNARGVAPLDVKLGNVLIGEKTGALYWIDFERAALEGTPRYRDRLDEHHDLVNRWFGLALSGDGGA
;
A
#
# COMPACT_ATOMS: atom_id res chain seq x y z
N MET A 1 1.80 -33.47 0.23
CA MET A 1 1.32 -33.31 -1.16
C MET A 1 2.51 -33.52 -2.08
N ASN A 2 2.44 -34.50 -2.98
CA ASN A 2 3.57 -34.93 -3.81
C ASN A 2 4.09 -33.75 -4.71
N PRO A 3 5.40 -33.45 -4.74
CA PRO A 3 6.00 -32.44 -5.61
C PRO A 3 5.65 -32.59 -7.10
N GLU A 4 5.48 -33.82 -7.57
CA GLU A 4 5.12 -34.12 -8.96
C GLU A 4 3.67 -33.79 -9.25
N LEU A 5 2.78 -34.00 -8.28
CA LEU A 5 1.37 -33.60 -8.37
C LEU A 5 1.22 -32.08 -8.40
N ARG A 6 2.09 -31.35 -7.67
CA ARG A 6 2.19 -29.88 -7.75
C ARG A 6 2.62 -29.41 -9.14
N ARG A 7 3.67 -29.99 -9.71
CA ARG A 7 4.14 -29.65 -11.07
C ARG A 7 3.10 -29.95 -12.15
N ALA A 8 2.43 -31.10 -12.07
CA ALA A 8 1.39 -31.48 -13.02
C ALA A 8 0.16 -30.55 -12.95
N LEU A 9 -0.23 -30.13 -11.74
CA LEU A 9 -1.27 -29.13 -11.56
C LEU A 9 -0.82 -27.75 -12.08
N ASP A 10 0.42 -27.34 -11.82
CA ASP A 10 0.98 -26.08 -12.31
C ASP A 10 1.06 -26.04 -13.86
N GLU A 11 1.37 -27.15 -14.52
CA GLU A 11 1.38 -27.24 -15.99
C GLU A 11 -0.03 -27.29 -16.59
N GLY A 12 -0.97 -27.98 -15.95
CA GLY A 12 -2.37 -28.05 -16.38
C GLY A 12 -3.11 -26.71 -16.23
N MET A 13 -2.83 -25.97 -15.15
CA MET A 13 -3.47 -24.69 -14.86
C MET A 13 -2.99 -23.53 -15.76
N ARG A 14 -1.76 -23.61 -16.30
CA ARG A 14 -1.20 -22.60 -17.24
C ARG A 14 -1.96 -22.49 -18.56
N ARG A 15 -2.79 -23.47 -18.93
CA ARG A 15 -3.43 -23.56 -20.25
C ARG A 15 -4.85 -22.98 -20.34
N VAL A 16 -5.42 -22.51 -19.23
CA VAL A 16 -6.78 -21.96 -19.22
C VAL A 16 -6.73 -20.46 -18.85
N PRO A 17 -7.19 -19.57 -19.74
CA PRO A 17 -7.27 -18.15 -19.45
C PRO A 17 -8.02 -17.88 -18.14
N GLY A 18 -7.38 -17.19 -17.19
CA GLY A 18 -7.99 -16.82 -15.91
C GLY A 18 -7.79 -17.80 -14.74
N MET A 19 -7.27 -19.02 -14.97
CA MET A 19 -6.96 -19.96 -13.89
C MET A 19 -5.90 -19.42 -12.93
N ASP A 20 -4.88 -18.73 -13.43
CA ASP A 20 -3.87 -18.08 -12.59
C ASP A 20 -4.49 -17.10 -11.58
N ALA A 21 -5.50 -16.32 -12.02
CA ALA A 21 -6.18 -15.36 -11.16
C ALA A 21 -7.05 -16.05 -10.11
N ALA A 22 -7.74 -17.14 -10.48
CA ALA A 22 -8.54 -17.93 -9.55
C ALA A 22 -7.67 -18.64 -8.50
N THR A 23 -6.57 -19.27 -8.93
CA THR A 23 -5.60 -19.93 -8.05
C THR A 23 -4.94 -18.92 -7.12
N ARG A 24 -4.55 -17.74 -7.64
CA ARG A 24 -4.04 -16.65 -6.80
C ARG A 24 -5.06 -16.22 -5.76
N LEU A 25 -6.31 -15.95 -6.17
CA LEU A 25 -7.39 -15.55 -5.25
C LEU A 25 -7.58 -16.57 -4.12
N LEU A 26 -7.63 -17.86 -4.46
CA LEU A 26 -7.78 -18.93 -3.48
C LEU A 26 -6.60 -18.95 -2.50
N ALA A 27 -5.37 -18.85 -3.01
CA ALA A 27 -4.16 -18.84 -2.19
C ALA A 27 -4.16 -17.66 -1.20
N VAL A 28 -4.39 -16.43 -1.67
CA VAL A 28 -4.37 -15.24 -0.79
C VAL A 28 -5.52 -15.23 0.21
N ARG A 29 -6.68 -15.75 -0.17
CA ARG A 29 -7.83 -15.90 0.73
C ARG A 29 -7.54 -16.93 1.82
N LEU A 30 -7.00 -18.09 1.46
CA LEU A 30 -6.64 -19.14 2.43
C LEU A 30 -5.60 -18.63 3.42
N GLU A 31 -4.58 -17.93 2.93
CA GLU A 31 -3.53 -17.36 3.77
C GLU A 31 -4.08 -16.31 4.75
N THR A 32 -4.92 -15.40 4.26
CA THR A 32 -5.59 -14.40 5.11
C THR A 32 -6.43 -15.06 6.21
N VAL A 33 -7.25 -16.05 5.86
CA VAL A 33 -8.09 -16.76 6.83
C VAL A 33 -7.24 -17.55 7.83
N ARG A 34 -6.17 -18.20 7.37
CA ARG A 34 -5.24 -18.92 8.24
C ARG A 34 -4.55 -17.99 9.23
N ALA A 35 -4.12 -16.80 8.80
CA ALA A 35 -3.54 -15.79 9.68
C ALA A 35 -4.52 -15.33 10.76
N LEU A 36 -5.78 -15.13 10.40
CA LEU A 36 -6.85 -14.78 11.34
C LEU A 36 -7.12 -15.89 12.36
N LEU A 37 -7.21 -17.15 11.91
CA LEU A 37 -7.40 -18.31 12.79
C LEU A 37 -6.22 -18.52 13.73
N ALA A 38 -5.00 -18.25 13.27
CA ALA A 38 -3.80 -18.27 14.09
C ALA A 38 -3.70 -17.08 15.07
N ARG A 39 -4.75 -16.26 15.20
CA ARG A 39 -4.81 -15.09 16.08
C ARG A 39 -3.68 -14.08 15.87
N ARG A 40 -3.15 -13.98 14.64
CA ARG A 40 -2.05 -13.06 14.32
C ARG A 40 -2.37 -11.58 14.58
N LEU A 41 -3.66 -11.21 14.59
CA LEU A 41 -4.11 -9.87 14.96
C LEU A 41 -4.14 -9.64 16.48
N ALA A 42 -4.32 -10.71 17.28
CA ALA A 42 -4.39 -10.58 18.74
C ALA A 42 -3.01 -10.36 19.38
N GLU A 43 -1.93 -10.55 18.63
CA GLU A 43 -0.55 -10.30 19.08
C GLU A 43 -0.28 -8.80 19.36
N ASN A 44 -1.16 -7.88 18.94
CA ASN A 44 -1.14 -6.44 19.24
C ASN A 44 0.29 -5.83 19.25
N PRO A 45 1.05 -5.95 18.14
CA PRO A 45 2.40 -5.41 18.09
C PRO A 45 2.39 -3.90 18.33
N LEU A 46 3.45 -3.37 18.92
CA LEU A 46 3.60 -1.93 19.11
C LEU A 46 3.43 -1.18 17.76
N PRO A 47 2.84 0.03 17.76
CA PRO A 47 2.83 0.89 16.59
C PRO A 47 4.22 1.16 16.03
N VAL A 48 4.27 1.33 14.72
CA VAL A 48 5.50 1.86 14.12
C VAL A 48 5.83 3.23 14.71
N PRO A 49 7.11 3.63 14.79
CA PRO A 49 7.51 4.87 15.50
C PRO A 49 6.76 6.14 15.08
N ASP A 50 6.44 6.28 13.79
CA ASP A 50 5.71 7.43 13.24
C ASP A 50 4.18 7.26 13.23
N ALA A 51 3.66 6.19 13.82
CA ALA A 51 2.21 6.05 13.99
C ALA A 51 1.68 7.15 14.91
N VAL A 52 0.55 7.73 14.51
CA VAL A 52 -0.18 8.71 15.32
C VAL A 52 -0.86 8.02 16.48
N THR A 53 -0.70 8.59 17.66
CA THR A 53 -1.41 8.17 18.88
C THR A 53 -2.68 9.01 19.09
N PRO A 54 -3.70 8.46 19.76
CA PRO A 54 -4.94 9.20 20.03
C PRO A 54 -4.72 10.55 20.72
N SER A 55 -3.73 10.65 21.62
CA SER A 55 -3.41 11.88 22.36
C SER A 55 -2.84 13.01 21.50
N GLU A 56 -2.40 12.70 20.28
CA GLU A 56 -1.91 13.72 19.34
C GLU A 56 -3.05 14.43 18.58
N ILE A 57 -4.29 13.92 18.66
CA ILE A 57 -5.42 14.45 17.89
C ILE A 57 -6.34 15.25 18.82
N PRO A 58 -6.48 16.58 18.61
CA PRO A 58 -7.26 17.45 19.48
C PRO A 58 -8.70 16.97 19.74
N SER A 59 -9.43 16.60 18.69
CA SER A 59 -10.83 16.15 18.83
C SER A 59 -10.97 14.85 19.63
N VAL A 60 -9.94 14.02 19.70
CA VAL A 60 -9.98 12.78 20.49
C VAL A 60 -9.87 13.08 21.97
N ALA A 61 -9.09 14.09 22.36
CA ALA A 61 -9.05 14.57 23.74
C ALA A 61 -10.41 15.16 24.18
N GLU A 62 -11.11 15.85 23.27
CA GLU A 62 -12.41 16.48 23.53
C GLU A 62 -13.57 15.46 23.54
N LEU A 63 -13.62 14.57 22.54
CA LEU A 63 -14.77 13.68 22.29
C LEU A 63 -14.57 12.25 22.84
N GLY A 64 -13.42 11.98 23.45
CA GLY A 64 -13.08 10.69 24.06
C GLY A 64 -12.69 9.58 23.07
N PRO A 65 -12.65 8.31 23.52
CA PRO A 65 -12.03 7.20 22.78
C PRO A 65 -12.93 6.47 21.77
N GLY A 66 -14.16 6.94 21.53
CA GLY A 66 -15.13 6.26 20.65
C GLY A 66 -14.69 6.15 19.19
N ASP A 67 -14.96 5.00 18.56
CA ASP A 67 -14.67 4.76 17.15
C ASP A 67 -15.34 5.82 16.24
N ARG A 68 -14.55 6.49 15.39
CA ARG A 68 -15.06 7.57 14.52
C ARG A 68 -14.12 7.85 13.35
N VAL A 69 -14.63 8.56 12.34
CA VAL A 69 -13.80 9.13 11.28
C VAL A 69 -13.19 10.44 11.77
N LEU A 70 -11.88 10.58 11.62
CA LEU A 70 -11.12 11.77 12.03
C LEU A 70 -10.76 12.63 10.82
N ALA A 71 -10.38 12.01 9.71
CA ALA A 71 -10.08 12.69 8.47
C ALA A 71 -10.41 11.84 7.23
N GLU A 72 -10.62 12.50 6.11
CA GLU A 72 -10.70 11.88 4.80
C GLU A 72 -9.37 12.04 4.07
N LEU A 73 -8.86 10.95 3.49
CA LEU A 73 -7.69 11.00 2.63
C LEU A 73 -8.14 11.20 1.19
N ASP A 74 -7.54 12.17 0.54
CA ASP A 74 -7.90 12.59 -0.80
C ASP A 74 -7.07 11.84 -1.88
N GLN A 75 -7.21 12.18 -3.16
CA GLN A 75 -6.58 11.44 -4.27
C GLN A 75 -5.06 11.35 -4.16
N ASP A 76 -4.40 12.45 -3.79
CA ASP A 76 -2.95 12.55 -3.63
C ASP A 76 -2.47 12.02 -2.26
N GLY A 77 -3.40 11.68 -1.36
CA GLY A 77 -3.08 11.17 -0.03
C GLY A 77 -2.97 12.27 1.04
N PHE A 78 -3.44 13.49 0.77
CA PHE A 78 -3.56 14.53 1.79
C PHE A 78 -4.78 14.24 2.69
N ALA A 79 -4.63 14.46 3.98
CA ALA A 79 -5.70 14.30 4.96
C ALA A 79 -6.49 15.60 5.13
N PHE A 80 -7.81 15.47 5.25
CA PHE A 80 -8.74 16.57 5.53
C PHE A 80 -9.57 16.23 6.75
N ALA A 81 -9.40 17.00 7.81
CA ALA A 81 -10.11 16.85 9.07
C ALA A 81 -11.62 16.87 8.89
N VAL A 82 -12.31 15.99 9.61
CA VAL A 82 -13.77 16.03 9.77
C VAL A 82 -14.15 17.00 10.88
N HIS A 83 -13.39 17.03 11.98
CA HIS A 83 -13.63 17.93 13.10
C HIS A 83 -12.82 19.23 12.97
N PRO A 84 -13.40 20.42 13.23
CA PRO A 84 -12.68 21.70 13.13
C PRO A 84 -11.41 21.78 13.98
N ALA A 85 -11.41 21.17 15.17
CA ALA A 85 -10.24 21.15 16.06
C ALA A 85 -9.02 20.45 15.45
N ASP A 86 -9.22 19.54 14.48
CA ASP A 86 -8.12 18.76 13.89
C ASP A 86 -7.59 19.38 12.59
N VAL A 87 -8.13 20.52 12.14
CA VAL A 87 -7.74 21.15 10.87
C VAL A 87 -6.24 21.44 10.82
N ALA A 88 -5.68 22.01 11.90
CA ALA A 88 -4.25 22.29 11.98
C ALA A 88 -3.38 21.01 12.00
N PHE A 89 -3.96 19.88 12.40
CA PHE A 89 -3.28 18.60 12.44
C PHE A 89 -3.27 17.90 11.07
N PHE A 90 -4.41 17.85 10.39
CA PHE A 90 -4.58 17.10 9.14
C PHE A 90 -4.37 17.93 7.87
N ASN A 91 -4.93 19.14 7.80
CA ASN A 91 -5.06 19.87 6.53
C ASN A 91 -3.73 20.52 6.15
N ARG A 92 -2.89 19.81 5.39
CA ARG A 92 -1.61 20.33 4.86
C ARG A 92 -1.76 21.09 3.54
N ARG A 93 -2.94 21.08 2.94
CA ARG A 93 -3.28 21.89 1.75
C ARG A 93 -4.72 22.42 1.85
N SER A 94 -5.01 23.49 1.14
CA SER A 94 -6.30 24.19 1.18
C SER A 94 -7.38 23.53 0.32
N GLN A 95 -7.00 22.80 -0.72
CA GLN A 95 -7.92 22.21 -1.68
C GLN A 95 -7.88 20.69 -1.63
N LYS A 96 -9.07 20.07 -1.55
CA LYS A 96 -9.24 18.63 -1.53
C LYS A 96 -9.50 18.10 -2.93
N MET A 97 -8.74 17.09 -3.35
CA MET A 97 -8.99 16.40 -4.61
C MET A 97 -9.78 15.11 -4.36
N PRO A 98 -11.01 14.96 -4.89
CA PRO A 98 -11.82 13.79 -4.61
C PRO A 98 -11.14 12.50 -5.11
N ARG A 99 -11.12 11.46 -4.27
CA ARG A 99 -10.57 10.16 -4.67
C ARG A 99 -11.41 9.53 -5.79
N LEU A 100 -10.72 9.06 -6.82
CA LEU A 100 -11.34 8.31 -7.93
C LEU A 100 -11.58 6.83 -7.56
N ARG A 101 -10.73 6.28 -6.69
CA ARG A 101 -10.75 4.86 -6.30
C ARG A 101 -10.49 4.69 -4.82
N TYR A 102 -11.29 3.80 -4.22
CA TYR A 102 -11.33 3.42 -2.80
C TYR A 102 -11.50 4.59 -1.83
N ARG A 103 -12.43 4.45 -0.88
CA ARG A 103 -12.56 5.44 0.18
C ARG A 103 -11.52 5.18 1.26
N LEU A 104 -10.60 6.13 1.43
CA LEU A 104 -9.58 6.12 2.46
C LEU A 104 -9.94 7.14 3.55
N HIS A 105 -9.82 6.72 4.80
CA HIS A 105 -10.09 7.59 5.94
C HIS A 105 -9.03 7.38 7.01
N VAL A 106 -8.74 8.42 7.78
CA VAL A 106 -8.12 8.26 9.11
C VAL A 106 -9.25 8.09 10.11
N VAL A 107 -9.17 7.05 10.94
CA VAL A 107 -10.21 6.69 11.91
C VAL A 107 -9.61 6.42 13.28
N LEU A 108 -10.37 6.70 14.34
CA LEU A 108 -10.13 6.08 15.64
C LEU A 108 -10.83 4.71 15.63
N ARG A 109 -10.08 3.64 15.90
CA ARG A 109 -10.57 2.25 15.88
C ARG A 109 -9.93 1.49 17.02
N GLY A 110 -10.72 1.08 18.02
CA GLY A 110 -10.24 0.24 19.13
C GLY A 110 -9.06 0.86 19.89
N GLY A 111 -9.06 2.19 20.06
CA GLY A 111 -7.99 2.93 20.73
C GLY A 111 -6.77 3.25 19.85
N TYR A 112 -6.78 2.93 18.56
CA TYR A 112 -5.70 3.24 17.62
C TYR A 112 -6.16 4.24 16.55
N VAL A 113 -5.24 5.11 16.12
CA VAL A 113 -5.46 5.96 14.95
C VAL A 113 -4.99 5.19 13.71
N CYS A 114 -5.94 4.88 12.83
CA CYS A 114 -5.72 3.97 11.72
C CYS A 114 -6.08 4.60 10.37
N VAL A 115 -5.39 4.19 9.31
CA VAL A 115 -5.90 4.30 7.95
C VAL A 115 -6.91 3.16 7.72
N ARG A 116 -8.16 3.53 7.44
CA ARG A 116 -9.21 2.63 6.98
C ARG A 116 -9.23 2.59 5.45
N LYS A 117 -8.76 1.49 4.86
CA LYS A 117 -8.82 1.21 3.42
C LYS A 117 -9.96 0.26 3.11
N ARG A 118 -11.00 0.75 2.42
CA ARG A 118 -12.15 -0.06 1.98
C ARG A 118 -12.06 -0.37 0.50
N PHE A 119 -11.97 -1.66 0.16
CA PHE A 119 -11.78 -2.16 -1.21
C PHE A 119 -13.12 -2.34 -1.93
N VAL A 120 -13.88 -1.26 -2.03
CA VAL A 120 -15.18 -1.25 -2.71
C VAL A 120 -15.19 -0.18 -3.79
N GLY A 121 -15.74 -0.54 -4.95
CA GLY A 121 -15.84 0.33 -6.11
C GLY A 121 -14.63 0.21 -7.04
N GLN A 122 -14.90 0.27 -8.34
CA GLN A 122 -13.92 0.58 -9.38
C GLN A 122 -14.46 1.78 -10.17
N PRO A 123 -13.59 2.63 -10.73
CA PRO A 123 -14.01 3.67 -11.66
C PRO A 123 -14.88 3.09 -12.77
N GLN A 124 -15.88 3.84 -13.26
CA GLN A 124 -16.82 3.35 -14.28
C GLN A 124 -16.13 2.95 -15.60
N ASN A 125 -14.99 3.56 -15.89
CA ASN A 125 -14.16 3.31 -17.06
C ASN A 125 -13.12 2.19 -16.84
N ALA A 126 -13.11 1.51 -15.70
CA ALA A 126 -12.18 0.42 -15.47
C ALA A 126 -12.53 -0.81 -16.32
N PRO A 127 -11.54 -1.62 -16.76
CA PRO A 127 -11.81 -2.85 -17.49
C PRO A 127 -12.71 -3.81 -16.68
N LEU A 128 -13.58 -4.56 -17.36
CA LEU A 128 -14.51 -5.52 -16.72
C LEU A 128 -13.79 -6.50 -15.77
N GLN A 129 -12.57 -6.92 -16.15
CA GLN A 129 -11.75 -7.79 -15.33
C GLN A 129 -11.39 -7.16 -13.97
N ALA A 130 -11.11 -5.86 -13.93
CA ALA A 130 -10.82 -5.13 -12.68
C ALA A 130 -12.06 -5.05 -11.77
N HIS A 131 -13.25 -4.87 -12.36
CA HIS A 131 -14.52 -4.94 -11.65
C HIS A 131 -14.73 -6.34 -11.04
N LEU A 132 -14.49 -7.40 -11.82
CA LEU A 132 -14.60 -8.78 -11.34
C LEU A 132 -13.63 -9.06 -10.20
N PHE A 133 -12.37 -8.65 -10.31
CA PHE A 133 -11.38 -8.85 -9.25
C PHE A 133 -11.73 -8.09 -7.97
N ALA A 134 -12.26 -6.87 -8.08
CA ALA A 134 -12.76 -6.13 -6.94
C ALA A 134 -13.99 -6.81 -6.30
N LEU A 135 -14.92 -7.30 -7.13
CA LEU A 135 -16.10 -8.04 -6.69
C LEU A 135 -15.73 -9.34 -5.96
N LEU A 136 -14.67 -10.03 -6.40
CA LEU A 136 -14.16 -11.24 -5.76
C LEU A 136 -13.26 -10.96 -4.54
N GLY A 137 -12.89 -9.69 -4.33
CA GLY A 137 -12.06 -9.27 -3.21
C GLY A 137 -10.57 -9.55 -3.37
N LEU A 138 -10.08 -9.79 -4.60
CA LEU A 138 -8.68 -10.15 -4.86
C LEU A 138 -7.72 -9.11 -4.28
N PHE A 139 -7.95 -7.83 -4.54
CA PHE A 139 -7.10 -6.74 -4.05
C PHE A 139 -7.03 -6.69 -2.52
N PHE A 140 -8.18 -6.86 -1.85
CA PHE A 140 -8.25 -6.90 -0.39
C PHE A 140 -7.47 -8.08 0.19
N TYR A 141 -7.72 -9.30 -0.32
CA TYR A 141 -7.03 -10.50 0.19
C TYR A 141 -5.54 -10.49 -0.13
N ASN A 142 -5.15 -9.94 -1.28
CA ASN A 142 -3.75 -9.83 -1.66
C ASN A 142 -3.00 -8.87 -0.73
N GLU A 143 -3.56 -7.70 -0.44
CA GLU A 143 -2.97 -6.75 0.49
C GLU A 143 -2.93 -7.30 1.93
N ALA A 144 -4.01 -7.94 2.38
CA ALA A 144 -4.04 -8.58 3.69
C ALA A 144 -2.96 -9.65 3.85
N ALA A 145 -2.84 -10.56 2.87
CA ALA A 145 -1.83 -11.61 2.88
C ALA A 145 -0.40 -11.03 2.86
N ALA A 146 -0.13 -10.05 1.99
CA ALA A 146 1.15 -9.35 1.94
C ALA A 146 1.52 -8.76 3.30
N LEU A 147 0.61 -7.98 3.90
CA LEU A 147 0.85 -7.33 5.19
C LEU A 147 1.01 -8.34 6.33
N PHE A 148 0.33 -9.50 6.29
CA PHE A 148 0.55 -10.55 7.28
C PHE A 148 1.93 -11.20 7.18
N ARG A 149 2.53 -11.28 5.99
CA ARG A 149 3.92 -11.73 5.80
C ARG A 149 4.91 -10.69 6.29
N LEU A 150 4.60 -9.41 6.10
CA LEU A 150 5.48 -8.28 6.42
C LEU A 150 5.27 -7.68 7.82
N ARG A 151 4.44 -8.31 8.66
CA ARG A 151 3.92 -7.75 9.93
C ARG A 151 4.97 -7.42 10.99
N ASP A 152 6.20 -7.91 10.82
CA ASP A 152 7.33 -7.72 11.72
C ASP A 152 8.28 -6.63 11.22
N LEU A 153 8.22 -6.26 9.94
CA LEU A 153 9.12 -5.25 9.36
C LEU A 153 8.83 -3.85 9.87
N PRO A 154 9.80 -3.11 10.43
CA PRO A 154 9.57 -1.78 10.97
C PRO A 154 9.17 -0.74 9.92
N SER A 155 9.44 -1.01 8.64
CA SER A 155 9.10 -0.17 7.49
C SER A 155 7.68 -0.39 6.95
N ILE A 156 6.86 -1.23 7.59
CA ILE A 156 5.51 -1.55 7.11
C ILE A 156 4.48 -1.21 8.19
N PRO A 157 3.49 -0.35 7.91
CA PRO A 157 2.41 -0.04 8.85
C PRO A 157 1.70 -1.31 9.32
N ARG A 158 1.43 -1.42 10.63
CA ARG A 158 0.85 -2.63 11.22
C ARG A 158 -0.64 -2.74 10.88
N ILE A 159 -1.11 -3.98 10.63
CA ILE A 159 -2.56 -4.27 10.61
C ILE A 159 -3.08 -4.24 12.03
N ARG A 160 -4.10 -3.41 12.27
CA ARG A 160 -4.80 -3.26 13.55
C ARG A 160 -6.09 -4.04 13.61
N ASP A 161 -6.81 -4.06 12.50
CA ASP A 161 -8.09 -4.75 12.38
C ASP A 161 -8.34 -5.03 10.90
N LEU A 162 -9.23 -5.98 10.61
CA LEU A 162 -9.78 -6.17 9.28
C LEU A 162 -11.20 -6.72 9.34
N SER A 163 -12.00 -6.32 8.36
CA SER A 163 -13.36 -6.82 8.18
C SER A 163 -13.47 -7.54 6.84
N LEU A 164 -13.63 -8.86 6.88
CA LEU A 164 -13.85 -9.67 5.68
C LEU A 164 -15.19 -9.31 4.99
N ALA A 165 -16.23 -9.04 5.78
CA ALA A 165 -17.57 -8.74 5.27
C ALA A 165 -17.61 -7.43 4.47
N THR A 166 -16.90 -6.41 4.96
CA THR A 166 -16.86 -5.10 4.29
C THR A 166 -15.63 -4.89 3.40
N ARG A 167 -14.70 -5.86 3.39
CA ARG A 167 -13.38 -5.82 2.73
C ARG A 167 -12.64 -4.54 3.11
N THR A 168 -12.42 -4.41 4.42
CA THR A 168 -11.80 -3.22 5.01
C THR A 168 -10.56 -3.63 5.79
N LEU A 169 -9.45 -2.93 5.56
CA LEU A 169 -8.23 -3.01 6.36
C LEU A 169 -8.10 -1.76 7.23
N TYR A 170 -7.61 -1.95 8.45
CA TYR A 170 -7.22 -0.88 9.35
C TYR A 170 -5.72 -1.02 9.62
N LEU A 171 -4.97 -0.01 9.22
CA LEU A 171 -3.50 0.03 9.30
C LEU A 171 -3.07 1.18 10.20
N ASP A 172 -1.89 1.12 10.82
CA ASP A 172 -1.30 2.28 11.49
C ASP A 172 -1.39 3.54 10.61
N TYR A 173 -1.92 4.64 11.14
CA TYR A 173 -1.79 5.93 10.47
C TYR A 173 -0.41 6.52 10.74
N VAL A 174 0.47 6.40 9.76
CA VAL A 174 1.81 6.99 9.80
C VAL A 174 1.72 8.45 9.40
N ARG A 175 2.10 9.35 10.31
CA ARG A 175 2.19 10.78 10.03
C ARG A 175 3.43 11.04 9.19
N GLY A 176 3.27 11.70 8.05
CA GLY A 176 4.38 11.91 7.13
C GLY A 176 3.94 12.44 5.78
N ARG A 177 4.87 12.39 4.84
CA ARG A 177 4.65 12.75 3.43
C ARG A 177 5.25 11.69 2.51
N THR A 178 4.71 11.51 1.32
CA THR A 178 5.28 10.58 0.34
C THR A 178 6.58 11.15 -0.24
N LEU A 179 7.42 10.29 -0.82
CA LEU A 179 8.55 10.75 -1.65
C LEU A 179 8.06 11.64 -2.80
N GLN A 180 6.86 11.37 -3.32
CA GLN A 180 6.22 12.19 -4.34
C GLN A 180 5.93 13.61 -3.85
N HIS A 181 5.42 13.78 -2.62
CA HIS A 181 5.23 15.11 -2.02
C HIS A 181 6.56 15.86 -1.86
N GLN A 182 7.62 15.17 -1.43
CA GLN A 182 8.95 15.78 -1.28
C GLN A 182 9.52 16.25 -2.62
N VAL A 183 9.25 15.52 -3.70
CA VAL A 183 9.62 15.95 -5.07
C VAL A 183 8.76 17.15 -5.49
N ALA A 184 7.44 17.10 -5.28
CA ALA A 184 6.52 18.19 -5.63
C ALA A 184 6.84 19.52 -4.94
N GLU A 185 7.25 19.50 -3.67
CA GLU A 185 7.64 20.70 -2.90
C GLU A 185 8.82 21.47 -3.52
N ARG A 186 9.60 20.83 -4.40
CA ARG A 186 10.73 21.48 -5.10
C ARG A 186 10.30 22.22 -6.37
N GLY A 187 8.99 22.29 -6.63
CA GLY A 187 8.40 22.95 -7.79
C GLY A 187 8.05 22.00 -8.93
N GLU A 188 8.20 20.70 -8.73
CA GLU A 188 7.91 19.68 -9.75
C GLU A 188 6.41 19.39 -9.80
N LYS A 189 5.82 19.43 -11.00
CA LYS A 189 4.38 19.18 -11.21
C LYS A 189 4.11 17.68 -11.35
N VAL A 190 4.05 16.99 -10.21
CA VAL A 190 3.93 15.52 -10.14
C VAL A 190 2.69 15.03 -9.37
N LEU A 191 1.92 15.93 -8.75
CA LEU A 191 0.67 15.58 -8.08
C LEU A 191 -0.51 15.57 -9.06
N ASP A 192 -1.55 14.79 -8.78
CA ASP A 192 -2.72 14.70 -9.65
C ASP A 192 -3.41 16.08 -9.76
N ILE A 193 -3.39 16.88 -8.68
CA ILE A 193 -3.94 18.23 -8.67
C ILE A 193 -3.20 19.20 -9.61
N ASP A 194 -1.89 19.01 -9.81
CA ASP A 194 -1.10 19.83 -10.73
C ASP A 194 -1.42 19.51 -12.19
N LEU A 195 -1.92 18.29 -12.44
CA LEU A 195 -2.23 17.74 -13.76
C LEU A 195 -3.72 17.87 -14.11
N ALA A 196 -4.60 18.09 -13.13
CA ALA A 196 -6.04 18.29 -13.36
C ALA A 196 -6.34 19.46 -14.34
N PRO A 197 -5.63 20.60 -14.32
CA PRO A 197 -5.79 21.66 -15.33
C PRO A 197 -5.34 21.25 -16.74
N LEU A 198 -4.51 20.20 -16.87
CA LEU A 198 -3.97 19.71 -18.14
C LEU A 198 -4.86 18.62 -18.79
N GLY A 199 -5.95 18.20 -18.13
CA GLY A 199 -6.86 17.18 -18.65
C GLY A 199 -6.27 15.77 -18.71
N GLN A 200 -5.14 15.52 -18.03
CA GLN A 200 -4.36 14.29 -18.14
C GLN A 200 -4.20 13.62 -16.75
N LEU A 201 -5.25 12.94 -16.28
CA LEU A 201 -5.17 12.10 -15.06
C LEU A 201 -4.36 10.80 -15.28
N PHE A 202 -4.07 10.46 -16.54
CA PHE A 202 -3.23 9.34 -16.94
C PHE A 202 -2.20 9.85 -17.95
N ASP A 203 -1.11 10.40 -17.45
CA ASP A 203 0.01 10.91 -18.26
C ASP A 203 1.22 9.97 -18.10
N PRO A 204 1.58 9.15 -19.10
CA PRO A 204 2.82 8.36 -19.07
C PRO A 204 4.08 9.22 -18.88
N GLU A 205 4.05 10.49 -19.27
CA GLU A 205 5.16 11.42 -19.04
C GLU A 205 5.28 11.81 -17.55
N ARG A 206 4.23 11.64 -16.75
CA ARG A 206 4.30 11.88 -15.30
C ARG A 206 5.29 10.93 -14.64
N ASP A 207 5.18 9.63 -14.90
CA ASP A 207 6.06 8.63 -14.30
C ASP A 207 7.51 8.94 -14.67
N ARG A 208 7.76 9.31 -15.94
CA ARG A 208 9.09 9.76 -16.39
C ARG A 208 9.58 10.99 -15.61
N ARG A 209 8.75 12.03 -15.49
CA ARG A 209 9.08 13.25 -14.72
C ARG A 209 9.37 12.94 -13.26
N GLU A 210 8.59 12.07 -12.63
CA GLU A 210 8.80 11.66 -11.23
C GLU A 210 10.14 10.94 -11.04
N ILE A 211 10.46 10.01 -11.95
CA ILE A 211 11.72 9.27 -11.92
C ILE A 211 12.91 10.22 -12.07
N GLU A 212 12.85 11.12 -13.05
CA GLU A 212 13.89 12.12 -13.32
C GLU A 212 14.06 13.07 -12.14
N ALA A 213 12.95 13.56 -11.59
CA ALA A 213 12.94 14.48 -10.46
C ALA A 213 13.42 13.81 -9.16
N PHE A 214 13.14 12.52 -8.95
CA PHE A 214 13.71 11.78 -7.84
C PHE A 214 15.22 11.57 -8.01
N ALA A 215 15.67 11.26 -9.23
CA ALA A 215 17.09 11.05 -9.52
C ALA A 215 17.92 12.33 -9.35
N SER A 216 17.41 13.47 -9.81
CA SER A 216 18.09 14.78 -9.70
C SER A 216 17.88 15.45 -8.34
N GLY A 217 16.71 15.24 -7.72
CA GLY A 217 16.26 15.86 -6.48
C GLY A 217 16.65 15.12 -5.20
N GLY A 218 17.85 14.56 -5.09
CA GLY A 218 18.34 13.99 -3.82
C GLY A 218 17.76 12.63 -3.44
N GLY A 219 17.15 11.89 -4.38
CA GLY A 219 16.75 10.50 -4.17
C GLY A 219 17.90 9.58 -3.75
N ALA A 220 19.15 9.95 -4.06
CA ALA A 220 20.36 9.28 -3.59
C ALA A 220 20.39 9.06 -2.07
N ALA A 221 19.88 10.00 -1.27
CA ALA A 221 19.84 9.89 0.18
C ALA A 221 18.90 8.78 0.69
N HIS A 222 17.91 8.38 -0.12
CA HIS A 222 16.91 7.38 0.24
C HIS A 222 17.19 6.00 -0.37
N ARG A 223 18.00 5.91 -1.44
CA ARG A 223 18.26 4.68 -2.19
C ARG A 223 18.67 3.49 -1.31
N GLY A 224 19.66 3.67 -0.43
CA GLY A 224 20.12 2.60 0.45
C GLY A 224 19.01 2.05 1.35
N ARG A 225 18.20 2.95 1.93
CA ARG A 225 17.08 2.55 2.78
C ARG A 225 15.95 1.87 2.00
N ILE A 226 15.67 2.34 0.79
CA ILE A 226 14.69 1.72 -0.11
C ILE A 226 15.15 0.30 -0.48
N GLU A 227 16.42 0.13 -0.81
CA GLU A 227 17.00 -1.18 -1.14
C GLU A 227 16.86 -2.16 0.03
N GLU A 228 17.22 -1.74 1.25
CA GLU A 228 17.04 -2.55 2.46
C GLU A 228 15.58 -2.99 2.65
N ILE A 229 14.63 -2.08 2.47
CA ILE A 229 13.20 -2.38 2.60
C ILE A 229 12.77 -3.39 1.54
N VAL A 230 13.15 -3.19 0.28
CA VAL A 230 12.79 -4.09 -0.83
C VAL A 230 13.38 -5.48 -0.62
N ARG A 231 14.66 -5.60 -0.24
CA ARG A 231 15.28 -6.90 0.08
C ARG A 231 14.55 -7.59 1.23
N ALA A 232 14.20 -6.84 2.28
CA ALA A 232 13.49 -7.40 3.42
C ALA A 232 12.06 -7.88 3.10
N MET A 233 11.37 -7.21 2.15
CA MET A 233 10.06 -7.65 1.63
C MET A 233 10.20 -8.89 0.75
N ASN A 234 11.15 -8.88 -0.19
CA ASN A 234 11.40 -10.02 -1.09
C ASN A 234 11.79 -11.28 -0.32
N ALA A 235 12.59 -11.15 0.74
CA ALA A 235 12.96 -12.24 1.64
C ALA A 235 11.76 -12.84 2.41
N ARG A 236 10.64 -12.10 2.52
CA ARG A 236 9.35 -12.58 3.07
C ARG A 236 8.39 -13.04 1.97
N GLY A 237 8.88 -13.20 0.75
CA GLY A 237 8.11 -13.66 -0.38
C GLY A 237 7.08 -12.63 -0.85
N VAL A 238 7.34 -11.33 -0.72
CA VAL A 238 6.44 -10.25 -1.15
C VAL A 238 7.16 -9.29 -2.08
N ALA A 239 6.63 -9.14 -3.30
CA ALA A 239 7.16 -8.25 -4.33
C ALA A 239 6.08 -7.27 -4.82
N PRO A 240 6.04 -6.01 -4.34
CA PRO A 240 5.04 -5.02 -4.74
C PRO A 240 5.14 -4.63 -6.22
N LEU A 241 4.08 -4.83 -7.01
CA LEU A 241 4.09 -4.46 -8.45
C LEU A 241 3.62 -3.03 -8.73
N ASP A 242 3.15 -2.31 -7.71
CA ASP A 242 2.80 -0.88 -7.82
C ASP A 242 3.94 -0.04 -7.24
N VAL A 243 5.09 -0.05 -7.91
CA VAL A 243 6.28 0.70 -7.48
C VAL A 243 6.15 2.14 -7.98
N LYS A 244 6.10 3.11 -7.07
CA LYS A 244 6.06 4.55 -7.37
C LYS A 244 6.39 5.37 -6.12
N LEU A 245 6.75 6.63 -6.29
CA LEU A 245 7.11 7.52 -5.18
C LEU A 245 5.95 7.76 -4.19
N GLY A 246 4.71 7.74 -4.70
CA GLY A 246 3.50 7.87 -3.88
C GLY A 246 3.25 6.71 -2.90
N ASN A 247 3.92 5.57 -3.08
CA ASN A 247 3.78 4.39 -2.22
C ASN A 247 4.90 4.27 -1.17
N VAL A 248 5.78 5.28 -1.05
CA VAL A 248 6.82 5.34 -0.03
C VAL A 248 6.63 6.62 0.79
N LEU A 249 6.33 6.46 2.08
CA LEU A 249 6.16 7.55 3.05
C LEU A 249 7.46 7.81 3.80
N ILE A 250 7.71 9.07 4.12
CA ILE A 250 8.73 9.55 5.05
C ILE A 250 8.01 9.94 6.34
N GLY A 251 8.34 9.27 7.45
CA GLY A 251 7.79 9.56 8.77
C GLY A 251 8.15 10.96 9.26
N GLU A 252 7.17 11.70 9.80
CA GLU A 252 7.36 13.08 10.26
C GLU A 252 8.24 13.19 11.51
N LYS A 253 8.20 12.19 12.41
CA LYS A 253 8.94 12.19 13.68
C LYS A 253 10.36 11.65 13.50
N THR A 254 10.52 10.55 12.77
CA THR A 254 11.80 9.83 12.69
C THR A 254 12.54 9.98 11.36
N GLY A 255 11.85 10.44 10.31
CA GLY A 255 12.39 10.41 8.95
C GLY A 255 12.49 9.00 8.35
N ALA A 256 12.02 7.95 9.05
CA ALA A 256 12.05 6.59 8.54
C ALA A 256 11.15 6.44 7.30
N LEU A 257 11.55 5.53 6.41
CA LEU A 257 10.77 5.19 5.23
C LEU A 257 9.79 4.05 5.51
N TYR A 258 8.57 4.22 5.04
CA TYR A 258 7.50 3.24 5.12
C TYR A 258 6.96 2.91 3.74
N TRP A 259 6.84 1.62 3.42
CA TRP A 259 6.22 1.18 2.18
C TRP A 259 4.74 0.89 2.41
N ILE A 260 3.88 1.38 1.51
CA ILE A 260 2.43 1.21 1.57
C ILE A 260 1.88 0.67 0.25
N ASP A 261 0.61 0.28 0.27
CA ASP A 261 -0.16 -0.22 -0.87
C ASP A 261 0.37 -1.54 -1.47
N PHE A 262 -0.13 -2.67 -0.96
CA PHE A 262 0.26 -4.02 -1.40
C PHE A 262 -0.82 -4.75 -2.20
N GLU A 263 -1.86 -4.05 -2.65
CA GLU A 263 -2.99 -4.70 -3.33
C GLU A 263 -2.61 -5.40 -4.64
N ARG A 264 -1.50 -4.96 -5.26
CA ARG A 264 -0.93 -5.56 -6.48
C ARG A 264 0.34 -6.39 -6.25
N ALA A 265 0.74 -6.67 -5.01
CA ALA A 265 1.96 -7.43 -4.73
C ALA A 265 1.91 -8.88 -5.26
N ALA A 266 2.99 -9.36 -5.86
CA ALA A 266 3.22 -10.78 -6.10
C ALA A 266 3.64 -11.45 -4.80
N LEU A 267 3.11 -12.65 -4.55
CA LEU A 267 3.32 -13.39 -3.31
C LEU A 267 3.91 -14.76 -3.62
N GLU A 268 4.98 -15.12 -2.93
CA GLU A 268 5.61 -16.43 -3.05
C GLU A 268 4.59 -17.54 -2.76
N GLY A 269 4.59 -18.60 -3.58
CA GLY A 269 3.59 -19.66 -3.53
C GLY A 269 2.33 -19.39 -4.37
N THR A 270 2.25 -18.24 -5.07
CA THR A 270 1.23 -17.98 -6.09
C THR A 270 1.78 -18.20 -7.51
N PRO A 271 0.92 -18.45 -8.52
CA PRO A 271 1.37 -18.64 -9.90
C PRO A 271 2.21 -17.47 -10.40
N ARG A 272 3.28 -17.79 -11.14
CA ARG A 272 4.20 -16.83 -11.78
C ARG A 272 4.95 -15.90 -10.82
N TYR A 273 5.10 -16.27 -9.55
CA TYR A 273 5.82 -15.43 -8.58
C TYR A 273 7.22 -15.02 -9.05
N ARG A 274 8.00 -15.94 -9.64
CA ARG A 274 9.36 -15.65 -10.12
C ARG A 274 9.36 -14.61 -11.24
N ASP A 275 8.58 -14.82 -12.30
CA ASP A 275 8.40 -13.82 -13.37
C ASP A 275 8.01 -12.43 -12.82
N ARG A 276 7.13 -12.41 -11.81
CA ARG A 276 6.65 -11.16 -11.20
C ARG A 276 7.67 -10.53 -10.25
N LEU A 277 8.53 -11.33 -9.63
CA LEU A 277 9.66 -10.84 -8.84
C LEU A 277 10.67 -10.16 -9.75
N ASP A 278 10.95 -10.72 -10.92
CA ASP A 278 11.81 -10.10 -11.93
C ASP A 278 11.19 -8.79 -12.44
N GLU A 279 9.89 -8.78 -12.74
CA GLU A 279 9.14 -7.55 -13.08
C GLU A 279 9.25 -6.50 -11.96
N HIS A 280 9.17 -6.91 -10.70
CA HIS A 280 9.34 -6.02 -9.56
C HIS A 280 10.76 -5.44 -9.50
N HIS A 281 11.80 -6.24 -9.74
CA HIS A 281 13.19 -5.77 -9.75
C HIS A 281 13.40 -4.74 -10.87
N ASP A 282 12.84 -4.97 -12.05
CA ASP A 282 12.87 -4.01 -13.15
C ASP A 282 12.18 -2.69 -12.79
N LEU A 283 11.02 -2.77 -12.13
CA LEU A 283 10.30 -1.58 -11.66
C LEU A 283 11.09 -0.81 -10.60
N VAL A 284 11.69 -1.50 -9.63
CA VAL A 284 12.52 -0.88 -8.59
C VAL A 284 13.77 -0.23 -9.19
N ASN A 285 14.41 -0.89 -10.15
CA ASN A 285 15.53 -0.31 -10.88
C ASN A 285 15.09 0.95 -11.65
N ARG A 286 13.96 0.90 -12.36
CA ARG A 286 13.42 2.04 -13.10
C ARG A 286 13.10 3.23 -12.20
N TRP A 287 12.42 2.99 -11.08
CA TRP A 287 11.95 4.07 -10.19
C TRP A 287 13.02 4.64 -9.28
N PHE A 288 13.95 3.80 -8.82
CA PHE A 288 14.90 4.18 -7.76
C PHE A 288 16.36 4.04 -8.17
N GLY A 289 16.66 3.49 -9.35
CA GLY A 289 18.03 3.23 -9.82
C GLY A 289 18.73 2.13 -9.01
N LEU A 290 17.98 1.15 -8.52
CA LEU A 290 18.47 0.06 -7.68
C LEU A 290 18.58 -1.24 -8.47
N ALA A 291 19.81 -1.74 -8.63
CA ALA A 291 20.06 -3.06 -9.19
C ALA A 291 19.93 -4.13 -8.09
N LEU A 292 18.81 -4.85 -8.09
CA LEU A 292 18.63 -6.00 -7.22
C LEU A 292 19.15 -7.25 -7.94
N SER A 293 20.12 -7.93 -7.34
CA SER A 293 20.50 -9.26 -7.80
C SER A 293 19.30 -10.19 -7.65
N GLY A 294 18.92 -10.90 -8.71
CA GLY A 294 17.99 -12.01 -8.59
C GLY A 294 18.61 -13.02 -7.62
N ASP A 295 17.95 -13.27 -6.48
CA ASP A 295 18.38 -14.33 -5.56
C ASP A 295 18.26 -15.65 -6.33
N GLY A 296 19.39 -16.07 -6.93
CA GLY A 296 19.63 -17.43 -7.34
C GLY A 296 19.42 -18.29 -6.10
N GLY A 297 18.34 -19.06 -6.10
CA GLY A 297 17.95 -19.86 -4.95
C GLY A 297 19.11 -20.71 -4.43
N ALA A 298 19.26 -20.69 -3.12
CA ALA A 298 19.83 -21.79 -2.34
C ALA A 298 18.73 -22.30 -1.41
#